data_AF-A0AAJ7VGW8-F1
#
_entry.id   AF-A0AAJ7VGW8-F1
#
_cell.length_a   1.000
_cell.length_b   1.000
_cell.length_c   1.000
_cell.angle_alpha   90.00
_cell.angle_beta   90.00
_cell.angle_gamma   90.00
#
_symmetry.space_group_name_H-M   'P 1'
#
loop_
_entity.id
_entity.type
_entity.pdbx_description
1 polymer ?
#
loop_
_entity_poly.entity_id
_entity_poly.type
_entity_poly.pdbx_seq_one_letter_code
_entity_poly.pdbx_strand_id
1 'polypeptide(L)'
;MILNASDLGWDESSGADPFFPVDQLDNSSPYEVPPLTVWGVALCVSGTLIATENAIVITTILATPSLRAPVFLLLASLGLADLLAGVALILHFLFLFCVEPSDWSELLTSGLLVTSLTASLCSLMGVALDRYLSLSHALTYGSGQSRRRAAVLLLLVWLGACVIGAGPAMGWHCLGEPDSCSVARPLTRTYLSLLCGGFLVVVMVTLQLYAGICRVARRHAHAIATQRHFLPANQSYANKHGSGRGFSRLILVLSVFVGCWMPFSLWGLLGDASSPPLYTYATLAPAAGSSLLNPILYSLRNKDIRKVLLQACCPHRYTHNTHIHYPVDV
;
A
#
# COMPACT_ATOMS: atom_id res chain seq x y z
N MET A 1 78.58 10.56 -26.59
CA MET A 1 78.67 11.79 -25.78
C MET A 1 77.42 12.59 -26.08
N ILE A 2 76.56 12.76 -25.07
CA ILE A 2 75.27 13.45 -25.15
C ILE A 2 75.54 14.95 -25.26
N LEU A 3 74.92 15.65 -26.22
CA LEU A 3 74.61 17.08 -26.09
C LEU A 3 73.28 17.39 -26.78
N ASN A 4 72.54 18.27 -26.11
CA ASN A 4 71.10 18.52 -26.16
C ASN A 4 70.79 19.84 -26.90
N ALA A 5 69.51 19.94 -27.26
CA ALA A 5 68.71 21.04 -27.75
C ALA A 5 69.23 22.47 -27.52
N SER A 6 69.59 23.13 -28.62
CA SER A 6 69.38 24.57 -28.84
C SER A 6 69.68 24.89 -30.31
N ASP A 7 68.74 24.60 -31.20
CA ASP A 7 68.69 25.24 -32.52
C ASP A 7 67.29 25.07 -33.09
N LEU A 8 66.81 26.14 -33.73
CA LEU A 8 65.51 26.35 -34.37
C LEU A 8 64.55 27.22 -33.54
N GLY A 9 64.89 28.51 -33.49
CA GLY A 9 63.90 29.58 -33.39
C GLY A 9 63.03 29.60 -34.64
N TRP A 10 61.72 29.78 -34.45
CA TRP A 10 60.78 30.11 -35.50
C TRP A 10 59.78 31.14 -34.98
N ASP A 11 59.64 32.20 -35.77
CA ASP A 11 59.00 33.48 -35.50
C ASP A 11 57.49 33.42 -35.23
N GLU A 12 57.03 34.30 -34.34
CA GLU A 12 55.65 34.77 -34.27
C GLU A 12 55.30 35.55 -35.56
N SER A 13 54.36 35.05 -36.35
CA SER A 13 53.29 35.83 -37.04
C SER A 13 52.75 35.09 -38.26
N SER A 14 51.54 34.52 -38.15
CA SER A 14 50.47 34.55 -39.17
C SER A 14 49.40 33.51 -38.83
N GLY A 15 48.15 33.97 -38.78
CA GLY A 15 47.01 33.22 -38.29
C GLY A 15 46.64 32.01 -39.14
N ALA A 16 46.37 30.91 -38.44
CA ALA A 16 45.49 29.83 -38.87
C ALA A 16 44.96 29.14 -37.60
N ASP A 17 43.71 29.41 -37.24
CA ASP A 17 43.03 28.76 -36.11
C ASP A 17 42.86 27.25 -36.39
N PRO A 18 43.29 26.35 -35.49
CA PRO A 18 42.83 24.97 -35.51
C PRO A 18 41.44 24.90 -34.86
N PHE A 19 40.41 24.70 -35.68
CA PHE A 19 39.04 24.36 -35.27
C PHE A 19 39.01 22.99 -34.56
N PHE A 20 39.37 22.93 -33.28
CA PHE A 20 38.97 21.86 -32.37
C PHE A 20 38.88 22.44 -30.95
N PRO A 21 37.67 22.66 -30.39
CA PRO A 21 37.55 23.00 -28.98
C PRO A 21 37.73 21.71 -28.16
N VAL A 22 38.94 21.48 -27.66
CA VAL A 22 39.23 20.52 -26.58
C VAL A 22 39.07 21.26 -25.26
N ASP A 23 37.83 21.62 -24.89
CA ASP A 23 37.47 22.19 -23.58
C ASP A 23 35.97 22.02 -23.30
N GLN A 24 35.45 20.79 -23.49
CA GLN A 24 34.11 20.39 -23.01
C GLN A 24 34.11 18.98 -22.41
N LEU A 25 35.11 18.64 -21.59
CA LEU A 25 35.00 17.49 -20.69
C LEU A 25 34.71 17.99 -19.26
N ASP A 26 33.54 17.62 -18.76
CA ASP A 26 33.06 17.73 -17.39
C ASP A 26 32.97 19.14 -16.77
N ASN A 27 31.93 19.88 -17.18
CA ASN A 27 31.30 20.86 -16.29
C ASN A 27 29.93 20.34 -15.81
N SER A 28 29.84 19.04 -15.48
CA SER A 28 28.79 18.56 -14.58
C SER A 28 29.14 19.07 -13.20
N SER A 29 28.45 20.12 -12.74
CA SER A 29 28.41 20.50 -11.33
C SER A 29 28.28 19.21 -10.51
N PRO A 30 29.13 18.95 -9.49
CA PRO A 30 28.93 17.79 -8.64
C PRO A 30 27.49 17.85 -8.12
N TYR A 31 26.73 16.78 -8.31
CA TYR A 31 25.36 16.67 -7.83
C TYR A 31 25.36 16.97 -6.32
N GLU A 32 24.87 18.15 -5.93
CA GLU A 32 24.73 18.51 -4.52
C GLU A 32 23.55 17.71 -3.96
N VAL A 33 23.88 16.68 -3.18
CA VAL A 33 22.88 15.88 -2.48
C VAL A 33 22.05 16.82 -1.60
N PRO A 34 20.71 16.84 -1.73
CA PRO A 34 19.89 17.68 -0.89
C PRO A 34 20.13 17.36 0.59
N PRO A 35 20.15 18.37 1.48
CA PRO A 35 20.38 18.13 2.90
C PRO A 35 19.35 17.16 3.44
N LEU A 36 19.79 16.19 4.26
CA LEU A 36 18.91 15.18 4.85
C LEU A 36 17.73 15.85 5.55
N THR A 37 16.52 15.59 5.03
CA THR A 37 15.30 16.19 5.59
C THR A 37 14.65 15.27 6.60
N VAL A 38 14.01 15.86 7.63
CA VAL A 38 13.20 15.12 8.61
C VAL A 38 12.12 14.28 7.91
N TRP A 39 11.57 14.78 6.81
CA TRP A 39 10.58 14.08 5.99
C TRP A 39 11.13 12.84 5.31
N GLY A 40 12.32 12.94 4.70
CA GLY A 40 12.99 11.78 4.10
C GLY A 40 13.18 10.66 5.13
N VAL A 41 13.71 11.01 6.31
CA VAL A 41 13.89 10.06 7.41
C VAL A 41 12.55 9.45 7.85
N ALA A 42 11.51 10.26 8.01
CA ALA A 42 10.18 9.77 8.40
C ALA A 42 9.58 8.80 7.37
N LEU A 43 9.74 9.06 6.06
CA LEU A 43 9.28 8.17 4.99
C LEU A 43 10.06 6.85 4.97
N CYS A 44 11.38 6.89 5.21
CA CYS A 44 12.20 5.68 5.28
C CYS A 44 11.84 4.81 6.49
N VAL A 45 11.69 5.43 7.67
CA VAL A 45 11.30 4.74 8.90
C VAL A 45 9.90 4.15 8.75
N SER A 46 8.93 4.93 8.27
CA SER A 46 7.57 4.42 8.03
C SER A 46 7.55 3.32 6.98
N GLY A 47 8.28 3.45 5.87
CA GLY A 47 8.42 2.41 4.85
C GLY A 47 8.98 1.11 5.42
N THR A 48 9.99 1.19 6.30
CA THR A 48 10.56 0.03 6.99
C THR A 48 9.56 -0.65 7.92
N LEU A 49 8.80 0.13 8.70
CA LEU A 49 7.76 -0.40 9.58
C LEU A 49 6.64 -1.08 8.76
N ILE A 50 6.14 -0.41 7.71
CA ILE A 50 5.10 -0.94 6.82
C ILE A 50 5.57 -2.24 6.15
N ALA A 51 6.80 -2.28 5.64
CA ALA A 51 7.33 -3.47 4.98
C ALA A 51 7.46 -4.63 5.97
N THR A 52 8.06 -4.40 7.13
CA THR A 52 8.32 -5.46 8.12
C THR A 52 7.03 -6.05 8.69
N GLU A 53 6.06 -5.22 9.09
CA GLU A 53 4.79 -5.71 9.65
C GLU A 53 3.97 -6.50 8.62
N ASN A 54 3.94 -6.06 7.36
CA ASN A 54 3.13 -6.71 6.33
C ASN A 54 3.81 -7.98 5.82
N ALA A 55 5.15 -8.03 5.81
CA ALA A 55 5.89 -9.28 5.61
C ALA A 55 5.57 -10.33 6.69
N ILE A 56 5.46 -9.92 7.97
CA ILE A 56 5.05 -10.81 9.06
C ILE A 56 3.61 -11.33 8.83
N VAL A 57 2.69 -10.48 8.37
CA VAL A 57 1.32 -10.90 8.05
C VAL A 57 1.30 -11.92 6.90
N ILE A 58 2.01 -11.66 5.81
CA ILE A 58 2.07 -12.57 4.66
C ILE A 58 2.67 -13.91 5.06
N THR A 59 3.84 -13.91 5.70
CA THR A 59 4.52 -15.13 6.15
C THR A 59 3.64 -15.94 7.10
N THR A 60 2.95 -15.27 8.03
CA THR A 60 1.97 -15.89 8.93
C THR A 60 0.84 -16.59 8.16
N ILE A 61 0.27 -15.94 7.15
CA ILE A 61 -0.82 -16.52 6.34
C ILE A 61 -0.32 -17.74 5.56
N LEU A 62 0.85 -17.64 4.92
CA LEU A 62 1.44 -18.72 4.12
C LEU A 62 1.88 -19.92 4.98
N ALA A 63 2.42 -19.66 6.17
CA ALA A 63 2.88 -20.68 7.10
C ALA A 63 1.75 -21.41 7.84
N THR A 64 0.48 -20.98 7.69
CA THR A 64 -0.66 -21.55 8.42
C THR A 64 -1.64 -22.24 7.46
N PRO A 65 -1.49 -23.57 7.21
CA PRO A 65 -2.30 -24.30 6.22
C PRO A 65 -3.79 -24.36 6.53
N SER A 66 -4.22 -24.03 7.76
CA SER A 66 -5.62 -23.98 8.17
C SER A 66 -6.36 -22.74 7.64
N LEU A 67 -5.65 -21.71 7.17
CA LEU A 67 -6.22 -20.45 6.67
C LEU A 67 -6.61 -20.53 5.19
N ARG A 68 -7.53 -21.45 4.84
CA ARG A 68 -7.90 -21.71 3.43
C ARG A 68 -9.13 -20.92 2.91
N ALA A 69 -9.72 -20.04 3.71
CA ALA A 69 -10.86 -19.23 3.24
C ALA A 69 -10.44 -18.17 2.19
N PRO A 70 -11.33 -17.80 1.23
CA PRO A 70 -11.02 -16.78 0.22
C PRO A 70 -10.55 -15.45 0.80
N VAL A 71 -11.12 -15.06 1.95
CA VAL A 71 -10.70 -13.85 2.70
C VAL A 71 -9.19 -13.82 3.01
N PHE A 72 -8.53 -14.96 3.22
CA PHE A 72 -7.09 -14.97 3.50
C PHE A 72 -6.24 -14.66 2.26
N LEU A 73 -6.71 -15.01 1.05
CA LEU A 73 -6.07 -14.58 -0.19
C LEU A 73 -6.16 -13.06 -0.36
N LEU A 74 -7.32 -12.48 -0.05
CA LEU A 74 -7.51 -11.03 -0.09
C LEU A 74 -6.65 -10.30 0.95
N LEU A 75 -6.51 -10.87 2.15
CA LEU A 75 -5.62 -10.33 3.20
C LEU A 75 -4.15 -10.45 2.81
N ALA A 76 -3.74 -11.56 2.21
CA ALA A 76 -2.37 -11.74 1.70
C ALA A 76 -2.06 -10.77 0.55
N SER A 77 -3.01 -10.56 -0.37
CA SER A 77 -2.89 -9.56 -1.44
C SER A 77 -2.75 -8.14 -0.89
N LEU A 78 -3.57 -7.79 0.10
CA LEU A 78 -3.49 -6.49 0.77
C LEU A 78 -2.13 -6.30 1.46
N GLY A 79 -1.67 -7.31 2.21
CA GLY A 79 -0.34 -7.28 2.82
C GLY A 79 0.80 -7.19 1.78
N LEU A 80 0.67 -7.87 0.64
CA LEU A 80 1.67 -7.77 -0.44
C LEU A 80 1.71 -6.38 -1.06
N ALA A 81 0.55 -5.76 -1.26
CA ALA A 81 0.45 -4.38 -1.75
C ALA A 81 1.11 -3.41 -0.76
N ASP A 82 0.79 -3.50 0.53
CA ASP A 82 1.35 -2.61 1.55
C ASP A 82 2.87 -2.85 1.74
N LEU A 83 3.34 -4.10 1.69
CA LEU A 83 4.76 -4.44 1.66
C LEU A 83 5.47 -3.75 0.49
N LEU A 84 4.88 -3.80 -0.71
CA LEU A 84 5.42 -3.16 -1.91
C LEU A 84 5.48 -1.62 -1.73
N ALA A 85 4.46 -1.02 -1.12
CA ALA A 85 4.46 0.41 -0.78
C ALA A 85 5.62 0.76 0.16
N GLY A 86 5.82 -0.05 1.22
CA GLY A 86 6.93 0.15 2.17
C GLY A 86 8.30 0.05 1.49
N VAL A 87 8.50 -0.93 0.62
CA VAL A 87 9.71 -1.05 -0.21
C VAL A 87 9.89 0.15 -1.12
N ALA A 88 8.82 0.63 -1.77
CA ALA A 88 8.89 1.80 -2.65
C ALA A 88 9.29 3.07 -1.89
N LEU A 89 8.80 3.27 -0.66
CA LEU A 89 9.21 4.38 0.21
C LEU A 89 10.69 4.30 0.59
N ILE A 90 11.20 3.11 0.90
CA ILE A 90 12.62 2.90 1.18
C ILE A 90 13.47 3.21 -0.05
N LEU A 91 13.08 2.68 -1.22
CA LEU A 91 13.77 2.94 -2.48
C LEU A 91 13.78 4.43 -2.83
N HIS A 92 12.65 5.12 -2.63
CA HIS A 92 12.56 6.56 -2.82
C HIS A 92 13.54 7.33 -1.93
N PHE A 93 13.65 6.95 -0.65
CA PHE A 93 14.67 7.53 0.24
C PHE A 93 16.10 7.26 -0.25
N LEU A 94 16.40 6.01 -0.62
CA LEU A 94 17.74 5.61 -1.08
C LEU A 94 18.16 6.39 -2.34
N PHE A 95 17.27 6.54 -3.32
CA PHE A 95 17.57 7.28 -4.55
C PHE A 95 17.64 8.79 -4.35
N LEU A 96 17.06 9.34 -3.28
CA LEU A 96 17.16 10.77 -3.01
C LEU A 96 18.38 11.16 -2.18
N PHE A 97 18.81 10.30 -1.25
CA PHE A 97 19.84 10.67 -0.26
C PHE A 97 21.10 9.80 -0.27
N CYS A 98 21.05 8.60 -0.89
CA CYS A 98 22.16 7.64 -0.83
C CYS A 98 22.73 7.29 -2.21
N VAL A 99 21.97 7.49 -3.28
CA VAL A 99 22.33 7.21 -4.67
C VAL A 99 22.00 8.44 -5.50
N GLU A 100 22.74 8.68 -6.58
CA GLU A 100 22.41 9.73 -7.53
C GLU A 100 21.04 9.46 -8.18
N PRO A 101 20.05 10.36 -8.03
CA PRO A 101 18.73 10.14 -8.59
C PRO A 101 18.79 10.23 -10.11
N SER A 102 18.20 9.23 -10.76
CA SER A 102 17.94 9.23 -12.19
C SER A 102 16.44 9.35 -12.45
N ASP A 103 16.06 9.85 -13.62
CA ASP A 103 14.66 9.90 -14.06
C ASP A 103 13.96 8.54 -13.90
N TRP A 104 14.64 7.45 -14.28
CA TRP A 104 14.13 6.09 -14.14
C TRP A 104 13.86 5.70 -12.68
N SER A 105 14.66 6.18 -11.73
CA SER A 105 14.47 5.89 -10.31
C SER A 105 13.24 6.60 -9.72
N GLU A 106 12.96 7.83 -10.15
CA GLU A 106 11.74 8.57 -9.78
C GLU A 106 10.49 7.92 -10.41
N LEU A 107 10.58 7.51 -11.68
CA LEU A 107 9.48 6.83 -12.38
C LEU A 107 9.19 5.45 -11.79
N LEU A 108 10.24 4.69 -11.44
CA LEU A 108 10.08 3.37 -10.82
C LEU A 108 9.43 3.49 -9.44
N THR A 109 9.94 4.36 -8.57
CA THR A 109 9.41 4.50 -7.21
C THR A 109 7.98 5.02 -7.20
N SER A 110 7.66 6.02 -8.01
CA SER A 110 6.28 6.50 -8.18
C SER A 110 5.35 5.44 -8.76
N GLY A 111 5.79 4.68 -9.77
CA GLY A 111 5.02 3.59 -10.35
C GLY A 111 4.75 2.43 -9.37
N LEU A 112 5.72 2.07 -8.54
CA LEU A 112 5.55 1.09 -7.46
C LEU A 112 4.54 1.57 -6.41
N LEU A 113 4.62 2.85 -6.01
CA LEU A 113 3.64 3.45 -5.09
C LEU A 113 2.23 3.44 -5.69
N VAL A 114 2.07 3.84 -6.96
CA VAL A 114 0.76 3.80 -7.63
C VAL A 114 0.22 2.38 -7.77
N THR A 115 1.08 1.41 -8.13
CA THR A 115 0.72 -0.02 -8.21
C THR A 115 0.23 -0.54 -6.86
N SER A 116 1.03 -0.32 -5.81
CA SER A 116 0.70 -0.76 -4.44
C SER A 116 -0.61 -0.17 -3.94
N LEU A 117 -0.82 1.14 -4.14
CA LEU A 117 -2.04 1.81 -3.72
C LEU A 117 -3.27 1.24 -4.44
N THR A 118 -3.18 1.10 -5.77
CA THR A 118 -4.27 0.56 -6.58
C THR A 118 -4.61 -0.87 -6.15
N ALA A 119 -3.60 -1.73 -5.96
CA ALA A 119 -3.80 -3.10 -5.51
C ALA A 119 -4.39 -3.18 -4.09
N SER A 120 -3.93 -2.31 -3.16
CA SER A 120 -4.40 -2.22 -1.77
C SER A 120 -5.89 -1.80 -1.73
N LEU A 121 -6.25 -0.77 -2.50
CA LEU A 121 -7.64 -0.29 -2.65
C LEU A 121 -8.59 -1.37 -3.17
N CYS A 122 -8.23 -2.00 -4.27
CA CYS A 122 -9.03 -3.06 -4.87
C CYS A 122 -9.13 -4.28 -3.95
N SER A 123 -8.06 -4.61 -3.20
CA SER A 123 -8.06 -5.70 -2.22
C SER A 123 -8.99 -5.40 -1.04
N LEU A 124 -9.02 -4.16 -0.53
CA LEU A 124 -9.95 -3.72 0.51
C LEU A 124 -11.42 -3.80 0.05
N MET A 125 -11.70 -3.34 -1.16
CA MET A 125 -13.01 -3.49 -1.78
C MET A 125 -13.38 -4.98 -1.93
N GLY A 126 -12.41 -5.81 -2.33
CA GLY A 126 -12.56 -7.27 -2.41
C GLY A 126 -12.88 -7.90 -1.06
N VAL A 127 -12.25 -7.44 0.03
CA VAL A 127 -12.59 -7.86 1.40
C VAL A 127 -14.03 -7.47 1.76
N ALA A 128 -14.48 -6.27 1.39
CA ALA A 128 -15.87 -5.86 1.61
C ALA A 128 -16.85 -6.71 0.81
N LEU A 129 -16.51 -7.05 -0.44
CA LEU A 129 -17.30 -7.91 -1.30
C LEU A 129 -17.38 -9.35 -0.76
N ASP A 130 -16.26 -9.94 -0.35
CA ASP A 130 -16.20 -11.25 0.32
C ASP A 130 -17.14 -11.29 1.53
N ARG A 131 -17.09 -10.26 2.37
CA ARG A 131 -17.99 -10.14 3.53
C ARG A 131 -19.45 -10.05 3.12
N TYR A 132 -19.77 -9.22 2.12
CA TYR A 132 -21.13 -9.10 1.62
C TYR A 132 -21.66 -10.43 1.06
N LEU A 133 -20.87 -11.14 0.27
CA LEU A 133 -21.24 -12.44 -0.30
C LEU A 133 -21.38 -13.51 0.79
N SER A 134 -20.50 -13.53 1.79
CA SER A 134 -20.58 -14.46 2.92
C SER A 134 -21.86 -14.31 3.75
N LEU A 135 -22.38 -13.08 3.87
CA LEU A 135 -23.60 -12.79 4.61
C LEU A 135 -24.87 -12.98 3.76
N SER A 136 -24.83 -12.55 2.51
CA SER A 136 -25.99 -12.63 1.61
C SER A 136 -26.27 -14.04 1.11
N HIS A 137 -25.23 -14.86 0.91
CA HIS A 137 -25.33 -16.19 0.32
C HIS A 137 -24.71 -17.27 1.23
N ALA A 138 -24.98 -17.19 2.54
CA ALA A 138 -24.32 -18.03 3.55
C ALA A 138 -24.37 -19.55 3.30
N LEU A 139 -25.38 -20.06 2.58
CA LEU A 139 -25.55 -21.51 2.28
C LEU A 139 -24.75 -21.98 1.05
N THR A 140 -24.36 -21.09 0.15
CA THR A 140 -23.57 -21.41 -1.06
C THR A 140 -22.14 -20.86 -0.98
N TYR A 141 -21.89 -19.94 -0.04
CA TYR A 141 -20.60 -19.33 0.21
C TYR A 141 -19.69 -20.25 1.04
N GLY A 142 -18.68 -20.85 0.41
CA GLY A 142 -17.71 -21.70 1.10
C GLY A 142 -17.13 -22.84 0.28
N SER A 143 -17.67 -23.08 -0.93
CA SER A 143 -17.13 -24.07 -1.85
C SER A 143 -15.76 -23.66 -2.43
N GLY A 144 -14.97 -24.62 -2.92
CA GLY A 144 -13.69 -24.34 -3.59
C GLY A 144 -13.80 -23.34 -4.76
N GLN A 145 -15.00 -23.18 -5.33
CA GLN A 145 -15.28 -22.22 -6.39
C GLN A 145 -15.14 -20.76 -5.94
N SER A 146 -15.49 -20.40 -4.70
CA SER A 146 -15.35 -19.03 -4.21
C SER A 146 -13.87 -18.62 -4.09
N ARG A 147 -13.01 -19.56 -3.67
CA ARG A 147 -11.56 -19.37 -3.63
C ARG A 147 -10.98 -19.17 -5.02
N ARG A 148 -11.37 -20.00 -6.00
CA ARG A 148 -10.92 -19.86 -7.39
C ARG A 148 -11.35 -18.51 -7.98
N ARG A 149 -12.59 -18.08 -7.74
CA ARG A 149 -13.08 -16.76 -8.17
C ARG A 149 -12.27 -15.63 -7.54
N ALA A 150 -12.01 -15.68 -6.24
CA ALA A 150 -11.19 -14.68 -5.55
C ALA A 150 -9.77 -14.62 -6.13
N ALA A 151 -9.13 -15.77 -6.38
CA ALA A 151 -7.80 -15.82 -6.98
C ALA A 151 -7.76 -15.20 -8.40
N VAL A 152 -8.75 -15.50 -9.24
CA VAL A 152 -8.86 -14.90 -10.59
C VAL A 152 -9.07 -13.39 -10.51
N LEU A 153 -9.96 -12.93 -9.62
CA LEU A 153 -10.19 -11.49 -9.42
C LEU A 153 -8.92 -10.78 -8.93
N LEU A 154 -8.17 -11.39 -8.02
CA LEU A 154 -6.90 -10.86 -7.55
C LEU A 154 -5.88 -10.76 -8.68
N LEU A 155 -5.76 -11.78 -9.53
CA LEU A 155 -4.87 -11.74 -10.68
C LEU A 155 -5.22 -10.54 -11.61
N LEU A 156 -6.50 -10.35 -11.90
CA LEU A 156 -6.96 -9.22 -12.72
C LEU A 156 -6.68 -7.86 -12.06
N VAL A 157 -6.88 -7.77 -10.74
CA VAL A 157 -6.56 -6.56 -9.95
C VAL A 157 -5.08 -6.24 -10.04
N TRP A 158 -4.19 -7.23 -9.86
CA TRP A 158 -2.75 -7.02 -9.94
C TRP A 158 -2.30 -6.61 -11.34
N LEU A 159 -2.82 -7.27 -12.39
CA LEU A 159 -2.53 -6.88 -13.76
C LEU A 159 -2.96 -5.44 -14.05
N GLY A 160 -4.18 -5.07 -13.65
CA GLY A 160 -4.68 -3.70 -13.79
C GLY A 160 -3.87 -2.69 -12.98
N ALA A 161 -3.49 -3.02 -11.75
CA ALA A 161 -2.67 -2.16 -10.89
C ALA A 161 -1.27 -1.93 -11.48
N CYS A 162 -0.64 -2.96 -12.04
CA CYS A 162 0.65 -2.83 -12.71
C CYS A 162 0.55 -2.00 -13.99
N VAL A 163 -0.52 -2.17 -14.78
CA VAL A 163 -0.76 -1.33 -15.98
C VAL A 163 -0.93 0.13 -15.59
N ILE A 164 -1.74 0.39 -14.55
CA ILE A 164 -1.93 1.75 -14.04
C ILE A 164 -0.58 2.28 -13.56
N GLY A 165 0.13 1.58 -12.68
CA GLY A 165 1.40 2.03 -12.12
C GLY A 165 2.57 2.11 -13.11
N ALA A 166 2.49 1.46 -14.28
CA ALA A 166 3.43 1.68 -15.37
C ALA A 166 3.21 3.02 -16.10
N GLY A 167 2.08 3.70 -15.85
CA GLY A 167 1.71 4.98 -16.47
C GLY A 167 2.81 6.04 -16.50
N PRO A 168 3.51 6.33 -15.37
CA PRO A 168 4.64 7.27 -15.38
C PRO A 168 5.73 6.87 -16.37
N ALA A 169 6.12 5.60 -16.44
CA ALA A 169 7.12 5.10 -17.40
C ALA A 169 6.62 5.13 -18.85
N MET A 170 5.30 5.12 -19.07
CA MET A 170 4.68 5.21 -20.39
C MET A 170 4.46 6.66 -20.89
N GLY A 171 4.94 7.67 -20.15
CA GLY A 171 4.85 9.07 -20.56
C GLY A 171 3.87 9.93 -19.74
N TRP A 172 3.20 9.37 -18.73
CA TRP A 172 2.27 10.13 -17.87
C TRP A 172 3.03 10.80 -16.70
N HIS A 173 4.16 11.43 -17.01
CA HIS A 173 5.05 12.11 -16.07
C HIS A 173 5.37 13.52 -16.56
N CYS A 174 5.84 14.38 -15.66
CA CYS A 174 6.13 15.80 -15.92
C CYS A 174 7.63 16.14 -15.94
N LEU A 175 8.52 15.14 -16.03
CA LEU A 175 9.98 15.36 -15.97
C LEU A 175 10.52 16.31 -17.08
N GLY A 176 9.85 16.37 -18.24
CA GLY A 176 10.19 17.28 -19.33
C GLY A 176 9.34 18.56 -19.40
N GLU A 177 8.28 18.68 -18.59
CA GLU A 177 7.35 19.81 -18.62
C GLU A 177 6.86 20.15 -17.20
N PRO A 178 7.62 20.97 -16.45
CA PRO A 178 7.36 21.23 -15.03
C PRO A 178 5.99 21.86 -14.73
N ASP A 179 5.45 22.66 -15.66
CA ASP A 179 4.16 23.34 -15.50
C ASP A 179 2.98 22.35 -15.40
N SER A 180 3.12 21.19 -16.05
CA SER A 180 2.16 20.09 -16.05
C SER A 180 2.24 19.20 -14.80
N CYS A 181 3.18 19.45 -13.88
CA CYS A 181 3.36 18.67 -12.66
C CYS A 181 2.19 18.83 -11.68
N SER A 182 1.87 17.73 -11.02
CA SER A 182 0.97 17.69 -9.87
C SER A 182 1.69 17.96 -8.55
N VAL A 183 0.93 17.97 -7.45
CA VAL A 183 1.47 18.01 -6.08
C VAL A 183 2.33 16.79 -5.72
N ALA A 184 2.28 15.70 -6.50
CA ALA A 184 3.01 14.46 -6.30
C ALA A 184 3.94 14.17 -7.48
N ARG A 185 5.04 14.92 -7.58
CA ARG A 185 6.08 14.72 -8.62
C ARG A 185 6.57 13.25 -8.62
N PRO A 186 6.80 12.62 -9.80
CA PRO A 186 6.78 13.17 -11.16
C PRO A 186 5.45 13.05 -11.90
N LEU A 187 4.32 12.81 -11.21
CA LEU A 187 3.01 12.59 -11.84
C LEU A 187 2.47 13.89 -12.44
N THR A 188 1.89 13.81 -13.65
CA THR A 188 1.14 14.94 -14.23
C THR A 188 -0.15 15.21 -13.47
N ARG A 189 -0.67 16.45 -13.53
CA ARG A 189 -1.96 16.81 -12.89
C ARG A 189 -3.11 15.93 -13.35
N THR A 190 -3.20 15.68 -14.66
CA THR A 190 -4.24 14.85 -15.27
C THR A 190 -4.17 13.42 -14.75
N TYR A 191 -2.96 12.85 -14.67
CA TYR A 191 -2.78 11.49 -14.21
C TYR A 191 -3.11 11.35 -12.73
N LEU A 192 -2.61 12.25 -11.87
CA LEU A 192 -2.97 12.25 -10.45
C LEU A 192 -4.49 12.43 -10.26
N SER A 193 -5.13 13.30 -11.03
CA SER A 193 -6.58 13.52 -10.96
C SER A 193 -7.37 12.26 -11.30
N LEU A 194 -6.93 11.48 -12.29
CA LEU A 194 -7.56 10.19 -12.63
C LEU A 194 -7.35 9.15 -11.52
N LEU A 195 -6.18 9.11 -10.90
CA LEU A 195 -5.92 8.24 -9.75
C LEU A 195 -6.83 8.61 -8.57
N CYS A 196 -6.94 9.89 -8.23
CA CYS A 196 -7.83 10.39 -7.18
C CYS A 196 -9.31 10.12 -7.51
N GLY A 197 -9.73 10.35 -8.75
CA GLY A 197 -11.09 10.03 -9.22
C GLY A 197 -11.40 8.53 -9.11
N GLY A 198 -10.46 7.67 -9.54
CA GLY A 198 -10.57 6.22 -9.42
C GLY A 198 -10.66 5.77 -7.96
N PHE A 199 -9.85 6.35 -7.07
CA PHE A 199 -9.95 6.13 -5.63
C PHE A 199 -11.36 6.44 -5.09
N LEU A 200 -11.92 7.59 -5.45
CA LEU A 200 -13.27 7.98 -5.02
C LEU A 200 -14.34 6.99 -5.51
N VAL A 201 -14.23 6.51 -6.74
CA VAL A 201 -15.13 5.46 -7.27
C VAL A 201 -15.03 4.18 -6.44
N VAL A 202 -13.82 3.72 -6.11
CA VAL A 202 -13.61 2.52 -5.28
C VAL A 202 -14.20 2.71 -3.88
N VAL A 203 -14.03 3.88 -3.28
CA VAL A 203 -14.63 4.24 -1.98
C VAL A 203 -16.16 4.18 -2.07
N MET A 204 -16.75 4.76 -3.12
CA MET A 204 -18.20 4.76 -3.32
C MET A 204 -18.76 3.34 -3.46
N VAL A 205 -18.13 2.48 -4.27
CA VAL A 205 -18.54 1.07 -4.40
C VAL A 205 -18.41 0.35 -3.05
N THR A 206 -17.32 0.57 -2.33
CA THR A 206 -17.10 -0.02 -1.01
C THR A 206 -18.18 0.39 -0.01
N LEU A 207 -18.55 1.67 0.04
CA LEU A 207 -19.65 2.18 0.87
C LEU A 207 -20.99 1.54 0.52
N GLN A 208 -21.28 1.33 -0.77
CA GLN A 208 -22.50 0.64 -1.21
C GLN A 208 -22.55 -0.82 -0.75
N LEU A 209 -21.42 -1.55 -0.84
CA LEU A 209 -21.30 -2.91 -0.32
C LEU A 209 -21.57 -2.95 1.18
N TYR A 210 -21.01 -2.01 1.94
CA TYR A 210 -21.27 -1.90 3.37
C TYR A 210 -22.72 -1.58 3.68
N ALA A 211 -23.34 -0.63 2.98
CA ALA A 211 -24.77 -0.38 3.12
C ALA A 211 -25.60 -1.65 2.84
N GLY A 212 -25.22 -2.43 1.84
CA GLY A 212 -25.77 -3.77 1.56
C GLY A 212 -25.63 -4.72 2.75
N ILE A 213 -24.43 -4.80 3.34
CA ILE A 213 -24.16 -5.59 4.56
C ILE A 213 -25.10 -5.16 5.70
N CYS A 214 -25.25 -3.85 5.94
CA CYS A 214 -26.15 -3.31 6.97
C CYS A 214 -27.61 -3.73 6.74
N ARG A 215 -28.07 -3.75 5.47
CA ARG A 215 -29.43 -4.16 5.11
C ARG A 215 -29.64 -5.66 5.36
N VAL A 216 -28.69 -6.50 4.92
CA VAL A 216 -28.74 -7.95 5.13
C VAL A 216 -28.73 -8.29 6.62
N ALA A 217 -27.84 -7.66 7.40
CA ALA A 217 -27.77 -7.86 8.85
C ALA A 217 -29.08 -7.47 9.56
N ARG A 218 -29.68 -6.33 9.19
CA ARG A 218 -30.99 -5.90 9.73
C ARG A 218 -32.11 -6.87 9.37
N ARG A 219 -32.13 -7.40 8.15
CA ARG A 219 -33.10 -8.43 7.72
C ARG A 219 -32.97 -9.70 8.56
N HIS A 220 -31.75 -10.19 8.80
CA HIS A 220 -31.54 -11.37 9.66
C HIS A 220 -31.96 -11.11 11.11
N ALA A 221 -31.64 -9.94 11.66
CA ALA A 221 -32.06 -9.58 13.01
C ALA A 221 -33.60 -9.56 13.15
N HIS A 222 -34.30 -9.01 12.16
CA HIS A 222 -35.77 -8.99 12.13
C HIS A 222 -36.38 -10.40 11.96
N ALA A 223 -35.80 -11.25 11.11
CA ALA A 223 -36.23 -12.64 10.96
C ALA A 223 -36.05 -13.44 12.27
N ILE A 224 -34.96 -13.21 13.01
CA ILE A 224 -34.73 -13.84 14.31
C ILE A 224 -35.70 -13.30 15.38
N ALA A 225 -35.99 -12.00 15.37
CA ALA A 225 -36.94 -11.40 16.30
C ALA A 225 -38.37 -11.94 16.12
N THR A 226 -38.79 -12.16 14.87
CA THR A 226 -40.11 -12.76 14.55
C THR A 226 -40.18 -14.24 14.91
N GLN A 227 -39.11 -15.01 14.71
CA GLN A 227 -39.05 -16.42 15.15
C GLN A 227 -39.05 -16.57 16.68
N ARG A 228 -38.47 -15.61 17.42
CA ARG A 228 -38.48 -15.61 18.90
C ARG A 228 -39.87 -15.42 19.51
N HIS A 229 -40.83 -14.83 18.79
CA HIS A 229 -42.21 -14.75 19.27
C HIS A 229 -42.92 -16.12 19.32
N PHE A 230 -42.43 -17.12 18.58
CA PHE A 230 -43.04 -18.46 18.50
C PHE A 230 -42.33 -19.55 19.32
N LEU A 231 -41.15 -19.26 19.90
CA LEU A 231 -40.38 -20.23 20.70
C LEU A 231 -40.06 -19.65 22.09
N PRO A 232 -40.62 -20.19 23.19
CA PRO A 232 -40.23 -19.78 24.54
C PRO A 232 -38.88 -20.41 24.88
N ALA A 233 -37.82 -19.61 25.04
CA ALA A 233 -36.52 -20.14 25.46
C ALA A 233 -35.79 -19.22 26.46
N ASN A 234 -35.27 -19.87 27.50
CA ASN A 234 -34.62 -19.32 28.70
C ASN A 234 -33.53 -18.27 28.41
N GLN A 235 -33.58 -17.21 29.23
CA GLN A 235 -33.06 -15.87 28.96
C GLN A 235 -31.54 -15.68 29.18
N SER A 236 -30.78 -16.72 29.54
CA SER A 236 -29.38 -16.55 30.01
C SER A 236 -28.28 -16.74 28.97
N TYR A 237 -28.54 -17.32 27.79
CA TYR A 237 -27.47 -17.57 26.79
C TYR A 237 -27.34 -16.49 25.71
N ALA A 238 -28.37 -15.69 25.45
CA ALA A 238 -28.42 -14.79 24.30
C ALA A 238 -27.78 -13.41 24.51
N ASN A 239 -27.60 -12.95 25.75
CA ASN A 239 -27.01 -11.63 26.04
C ASN A 239 -25.47 -11.60 25.95
N LYS A 240 -24.81 -12.76 25.79
CA LYS A 240 -23.33 -12.84 25.68
C LYS A 240 -22.80 -12.79 24.24
N HIS A 241 -23.61 -13.02 23.21
CA HIS A 241 -23.16 -13.12 21.81
C HIS A 241 -23.57 -11.93 20.93
N GLY A 242 -22.94 -10.77 21.19
CA GLY A 242 -22.14 -10.03 20.20
C GLY A 242 -22.69 -9.66 18.80
N SER A 243 -24.01 -9.62 18.56
CA SER A 243 -24.58 -9.32 17.23
C SER A 243 -24.05 -8.02 16.58
N GLY A 244 -23.72 -6.99 17.36
CA GLY A 244 -23.18 -5.71 16.85
C GLY A 244 -21.64 -5.58 16.81
N ARG A 245 -20.90 -6.49 17.47
CA ARG A 245 -19.46 -6.29 17.70
C ARG A 245 -18.58 -6.52 16.46
N GLY A 246 -18.99 -7.40 15.54
CA GLY A 246 -18.27 -7.62 14.28
C GLY A 246 -18.51 -6.52 13.25
N PHE A 247 -19.74 -5.99 13.21
CA PHE A 247 -20.17 -4.92 12.31
C PHE A 247 -19.53 -3.56 12.65
N SER A 248 -19.45 -3.22 13.95
CA SER A 248 -18.79 -2.01 14.42
C SER A 248 -17.30 -1.94 14.03
N ARG A 249 -16.60 -3.08 14.05
CA ARG A 249 -15.17 -3.13 13.66
C ARG A 249 -14.96 -2.98 12.15
N LEU A 250 -15.89 -3.45 11.33
CA LEU A 250 -15.82 -3.31 9.88
C LEU A 250 -16.04 -1.85 9.43
N ILE A 251 -16.96 -1.14 10.08
CA ILE A 251 -17.16 0.29 9.87
C ILE A 251 -15.92 1.07 10.32
N LEU A 252 -15.32 0.71 11.46
CA LEU A 252 -14.10 1.37 11.95
C LEU A 252 -12.94 1.26 10.93
N VAL A 253 -12.69 0.06 10.39
CA VAL A 253 -11.67 -0.17 9.34
C VAL A 253 -11.87 0.78 8.15
N LEU A 254 -13.11 0.85 7.66
CA LEU A 254 -13.46 1.68 6.51
C LEU A 254 -13.31 3.16 6.83
N SER A 255 -13.82 3.62 7.97
CA SER A 255 -13.75 5.03 8.38
C SER A 255 -12.32 5.51 8.55
N VAL A 256 -11.44 4.64 9.07
CA VAL A 256 -10.01 4.93 9.20
C VAL A 256 -9.37 5.04 7.81
N PHE A 257 -9.61 4.06 6.93
CA PHE A 257 -9.02 4.07 5.59
C PHE A 257 -9.47 5.28 4.75
N VAL A 258 -10.77 5.54 4.71
CA VAL A 258 -11.35 6.71 4.02
C VAL A 258 -10.86 8.01 4.66
N GLY A 259 -10.85 8.11 5.99
CA GLY A 259 -10.39 9.29 6.70
C GLY A 259 -8.91 9.63 6.42
N CYS A 260 -8.07 8.61 6.28
CA CYS A 260 -6.64 8.77 5.97
C CYS A 260 -6.39 9.21 4.52
N TRP A 261 -7.17 8.72 3.56
CA TRP A 261 -6.91 8.95 2.13
C TRP A 261 -7.73 10.07 1.50
N MET A 262 -8.90 10.42 2.05
CA MET A 262 -9.74 11.49 1.52
C MET A 262 -9.05 12.85 1.47
N PRO A 263 -8.30 13.29 2.52
CA PRO A 263 -7.61 14.58 2.48
C PRO A 263 -6.62 14.67 1.33
N PHE A 264 -5.80 13.63 1.12
CA PHE A 264 -4.84 13.58 0.01
C PHE A 264 -5.54 13.53 -1.34
N SER A 265 -6.63 12.77 -1.46
CA SER A 265 -7.36 12.65 -2.73
C SER A 265 -8.02 13.96 -3.15
N LEU A 266 -8.55 14.73 -2.19
CA LEU A 266 -9.08 16.07 -2.45
C LEU A 266 -7.95 17.05 -2.76
N TRP A 267 -6.84 16.98 -2.03
CA TRP A 267 -5.67 17.82 -2.29
C TRP A 267 -5.06 17.56 -3.67
N GLY A 268 -4.95 16.30 -4.10
CA GLY A 268 -4.44 15.92 -5.41
C GLY A 268 -5.32 16.39 -6.59
N LEU A 269 -6.60 16.68 -6.34
CA LEU A 269 -7.52 17.25 -7.34
C LEU A 269 -7.48 18.78 -7.39
N LEU A 270 -7.17 19.43 -6.26
CA LEU A 270 -7.25 20.89 -6.11
C LEU A 270 -5.89 21.58 -6.23
N GLY A 271 -4.83 20.91 -5.79
CA GLY A 271 -3.49 21.46 -5.69
C GLY A 271 -2.68 21.35 -6.98
N ASP A 272 -1.63 22.12 -7.04
CA ASP A 272 -0.69 22.17 -8.16
C ASP A 272 0.77 22.22 -7.71
N ALA A 273 1.71 22.17 -8.67
CA ALA A 273 3.14 22.21 -8.39
C ALA A 273 3.61 23.50 -7.68
N SER A 274 2.87 24.60 -7.81
CA SER A 274 3.14 25.86 -7.09
C SER A 274 2.67 25.85 -5.64
N SER A 275 1.87 24.86 -5.24
CA SER A 275 1.32 24.77 -3.90
C SER A 275 2.41 24.38 -2.88
N PRO A 276 2.37 24.91 -1.64
CA PRO A 276 3.39 24.61 -0.64
C PRO A 276 3.50 23.10 -0.36
N PRO A 277 4.71 22.50 -0.41
CA PRO A 277 4.91 21.06 -0.20
C PRO A 277 4.40 20.56 1.16
N LEU A 278 4.29 21.45 2.14
CA LEU A 278 3.77 21.15 3.48
C LEU A 278 2.39 20.50 3.44
N TYR A 279 1.48 20.96 2.58
CA TYR A 279 0.13 20.39 2.47
C TYR A 279 0.14 18.98 1.89
N THR A 280 1.01 18.72 0.92
CA THR A 280 1.23 17.38 0.37
C THR A 280 1.73 16.45 1.47
N TYR A 281 2.72 16.87 2.25
CA TYR A 281 3.21 16.04 3.36
C TYR A 281 2.16 15.80 4.45
N ALA A 282 1.43 16.85 4.83
CA ALA A 282 0.40 16.77 5.86
C ALA A 282 -0.76 15.84 5.48
N THR A 283 -1.07 15.72 4.19
CA THR A 283 -2.15 14.86 3.69
C THR A 283 -1.66 13.46 3.31
N LEU A 284 -0.43 13.32 2.79
CA LEU A 284 0.15 12.04 2.38
C LEU A 284 0.63 11.20 3.57
N ALA A 285 1.12 11.81 4.66
CA ALA A 285 1.59 11.06 5.82
C ALA A 285 0.47 10.24 6.50
N PRO A 286 -0.74 10.78 6.77
CA PRO A 286 -1.87 9.97 7.23
C PRO A 286 -2.29 8.88 6.24
N ALA A 287 -2.23 9.17 4.93
CA ALA A 287 -2.56 8.22 3.88
C ALA A 287 -1.58 7.02 3.89
N ALA A 288 -0.27 7.28 3.94
CA ALA A 288 0.75 6.25 4.06
C ALA A 288 0.61 5.45 5.38
N GLY A 289 0.29 6.13 6.48
CA GLY A 289 0.06 5.51 7.79
C GLY A 289 -1.16 4.58 7.86
N SER A 290 -2.09 4.66 6.91
CA SER A 290 -3.24 3.73 6.88
C SER A 290 -2.82 2.26 6.74
N SER A 291 -1.68 2.00 6.07
CA SER A 291 -1.09 0.66 5.91
C SER A 291 -0.66 0.06 7.25
N LEU A 292 -0.17 0.90 8.19
CA LEU A 292 0.21 0.51 9.56
C LEU A 292 -0.97 0.00 10.40
N LEU A 293 -2.19 0.38 10.01
CA LEU A 293 -3.38 0.01 10.75
C LEU A 293 -3.95 -1.34 10.28
N ASN A 294 -3.56 -1.83 9.11
CA ASN A 294 -4.08 -3.06 8.53
C ASN A 294 -3.82 -4.31 9.39
N PRO A 295 -2.60 -4.58 9.90
CA PRO A 295 -2.34 -5.71 10.80
C PRO A 295 -3.14 -5.66 12.11
N ILE A 296 -3.26 -4.46 12.70
CA ILE A 296 -4.05 -4.23 13.92
C ILE A 296 -5.51 -4.60 13.64
N LEU A 297 -6.06 -4.13 12.52
CA LEU A 297 -7.43 -4.42 12.10
C LEU A 297 -7.66 -5.92 11.85
N TYR A 298 -6.69 -6.65 11.33
CA TYR A 298 -6.78 -8.11 11.16
C TYR A 298 -6.83 -8.83 12.51
N SER A 299 -5.96 -8.44 13.44
CA SER A 299 -5.89 -9.02 14.79
C SER A 299 -7.18 -8.77 15.61
N LEU A 300 -7.84 -7.63 15.39
CA LEU A 300 -9.12 -7.30 16.05
C LEU A 300 -10.29 -8.09 15.47
N ARG A 301 -10.16 -8.62 14.24
CA ARG A 301 -11.24 -9.30 13.52
C ARG A 301 -11.20 -10.82 13.66
N ASN A 302 -10.02 -11.42 13.75
CA ASN A 302 -9.89 -12.87 13.83
C ASN A 302 -8.97 -13.28 14.99
N LYS A 303 -9.54 -14.05 15.94
CA LYS A 303 -8.80 -14.56 17.10
C LYS A 303 -7.67 -15.49 16.69
N ASP A 304 -7.81 -16.19 15.57
CA ASP A 304 -6.77 -17.10 15.06
C ASP A 304 -5.60 -16.29 14.51
N ILE A 305 -5.86 -15.26 13.70
CA ILE A 305 -4.81 -14.32 13.23
C ILE A 305 -4.15 -13.63 14.43
N ARG A 306 -4.93 -13.19 15.42
CA ARG A 306 -4.39 -12.57 16.64
C ARG A 306 -3.45 -13.51 17.39
N LYS A 307 -3.82 -14.78 17.54
CA LYS A 307 -2.95 -15.79 18.18
C LYS A 307 -1.65 -15.96 17.41
N VAL A 308 -1.72 -16.10 16.09
CA VAL A 308 -0.51 -16.30 15.28
C VAL A 308 0.38 -15.06 15.27
N LEU A 309 -0.19 -13.86 15.13
CA LEU A 309 0.58 -12.60 15.23
C LEU A 309 1.22 -12.43 16.61
N LEU A 310 0.50 -12.73 17.71
CA LEU A 310 1.07 -12.69 19.06
C LEU A 310 2.18 -13.72 19.25
N GLN A 311 2.07 -14.88 18.61
CA GLN A 311 3.10 -15.92 18.66
C GLN A 311 4.34 -15.53 17.84
N ALA A 312 4.17 -14.81 16.74
CA ALA A 312 5.27 -14.25 15.95
C ALA A 312 5.98 -13.10 16.69
N CYS A 313 5.24 -12.20 17.34
CA CYS A 313 5.81 -11.08 18.10
C CYS A 313 6.42 -11.49 19.44
N CYS A 314 5.87 -12.53 20.10
CA CYS A 314 6.28 -12.97 21.43
C CYS A 314 6.38 -14.52 21.50
N PRO A 315 7.36 -15.14 20.83
CA PRO A 315 7.49 -16.61 20.79
C PRO A 315 7.62 -17.23 22.20
N HIS A 316 8.21 -16.48 23.14
CA HIS A 316 8.49 -16.94 24.50
C HIS A 316 7.26 -17.07 25.42
N ARG A 317 6.13 -16.42 25.10
CA ARG A 317 4.90 -16.48 25.92
C ARG A 317 3.99 -17.68 25.62
N TYR A 318 4.20 -18.37 24.49
CA TYR A 318 3.29 -19.42 24.04
C TYR A 318 3.81 -20.84 24.31
N THR A 319 5.13 -21.00 24.46
CA THR A 319 5.76 -22.28 24.86
C THR A 319 5.34 -22.73 26.26
N HIS A 320 4.94 -21.82 27.16
CA HIS A 320 4.55 -22.18 28.52
C HIS A 320 3.14 -22.79 28.64
N ASN A 321 2.33 -22.80 27.56
CA ASN A 321 0.94 -23.31 27.59
C ASN A 321 0.73 -24.62 26.82
N THR A 322 1.79 -25.27 26.34
CA THR A 322 1.71 -26.53 25.57
C THR A 322 2.18 -27.77 26.33
N HIS A 323 2.61 -27.64 27.60
CA HIS A 323 2.75 -28.79 28.51
C HIS A 323 1.38 -29.18 29.09
N ILE A 324 0.50 -29.70 28.25
CA ILE A 324 -0.63 -30.53 28.72
C ILE A 324 -0.06 -31.94 28.87
N HIS A 325 0.03 -32.39 30.12
CA HIS A 325 0.31 -33.79 30.47
C HIS A 325 -0.61 -34.72 29.68
N TYR A 326 -0.02 -35.60 28.87
CA TYR A 326 -0.71 -36.82 28.46
C TYR A 326 -0.65 -37.77 29.67
N PRO A 327 -1.77 -38.24 30.23
CA PRO A 327 -1.73 -39.39 31.11
C PRO A 327 -1.34 -40.60 30.25
N VAL A 328 -0.25 -41.24 30.63
CA VAL A 328 0.12 -42.57 30.14
C VAL A 328 -0.75 -43.54 30.95
N ASP A 329 -1.82 -44.03 30.34
CA ASP A 329 -2.55 -45.17 30.89
C ASP A 329 -1.71 -46.43 30.62
N VAL A 330 -1.31 -47.10 31.71
CA VAL A 330 -0.72 -48.45 31.77
C VAL A 330 -1.83 -49.44 32.06
#